data_AF-A0A2M6ZMU6-F1
#
_entry.id   AF-A0A2M6ZMU6-F1
#
_cell.length_a   1.000
_cell.length_b   1.000
_cell.length_c   1.000
_cell.angle_alpha   90.00
_cell.angle_beta   90.00
_cell.angle_gamma   90.00
#
_symmetry.space_group_name_H-M   'P 1'
#
loop_
_entity.id
_entity.type
_entity.pdbx_description
1 polymer ?
#
loop_
_entity_poly.entity_id
_entity_poly.type
_entity_poly.pdbx_seq_one_letter_code
_entity_poly.pdbx_strand_id
1 'polypeptide(L)'
;MRKCRLAGRTLLIGLMMLGLGAHNLAAAQITDDRGATVTAAAPPRRIISLYGGLTEILRALGVAGRVVARIQGDETVKGVPTVGTHLQPNVEMILALKPDLVVQGGVAKGMPALTRLEAAPVPVAMFAPHDFAGLFST
;
A
#
# COMPACT_ATOMS: atom_id res chain seq x y z
N MET A 1 9.62 1.49 -68.03
CA MET A 1 9.43 0.36 -67.08
C MET A 1 10.76 0.21 -66.34
N ARG A 2 10.92 0.32 -65.01
CA ARG A 2 10.15 -0.11 -63.84
C ARG A 2 10.45 0.88 -62.69
N LYS A 3 9.41 1.30 -61.95
CA LYS A 3 9.55 2.00 -60.65
C LYS A 3 9.62 0.93 -59.56
N CYS A 4 10.72 0.82 -58.82
CA CYS A 4 10.81 -0.10 -57.68
C CYS A 4 10.68 0.71 -56.39
N ARG A 5 9.63 0.39 -55.62
CA ARG A 5 9.11 1.13 -54.46
C ARG A 5 9.99 0.87 -53.23
N LEU A 6 10.57 1.91 -52.64
CA LEU A 6 11.23 1.82 -51.34
C LEU A 6 10.99 3.10 -50.53
N ALA A 7 9.74 3.32 -50.09
CA ALA A 7 9.42 4.49 -49.24
C ALA A 7 8.24 4.26 -48.27
N GLY A 8 7.84 3.01 -48.02
CA GLY A 8 6.55 2.73 -47.37
C GLY A 8 6.58 2.19 -45.94
N ARG A 9 7.75 1.84 -45.37
CA ARG A 9 7.79 1.05 -44.12
C ARG A 9 8.31 1.76 -42.88
N THR A 10 8.91 2.94 -43.00
CA THR A 10 9.51 3.63 -41.85
C THR A 10 8.55 4.57 -41.12
N LEU A 11 7.38 4.88 -41.68
CA LEU A 11 6.47 5.88 -41.12
C LEU A 11 5.49 5.33 -40.06
N LEU A 12 5.28 4.00 -39.99
CA LEU A 12 4.29 3.42 -39.05
C LEU A 12 4.80 3.18 -37.62
N ILE A 13 6.12 3.24 -37.37
CA ILE A 13 6.67 3.01 -36.02
C ILE A 13 6.59 4.27 -35.16
N GLY A 14 6.53 5.46 -35.77
CA GLY A 14 6.51 6.75 -35.05
C GLY A 14 5.16 7.10 -34.40
N LEU A 15 4.05 6.49 -34.83
CA LEU A 15 2.70 6.87 -34.38
C LEU A 15 2.18 6.02 -33.20
N MET A 16 2.87 4.93 -32.84
CA MET A 16 2.44 4.04 -31.75
C MET A 16 2.97 4.47 -30.36
N MET A 17 3.79 5.53 -30.28
CA MET A 17 4.37 6.04 -29.02
C MET A 17 3.59 7.22 -28.40
N LEU A 18 2.57 7.78 -29.08
CA LEU A 18 1.78 8.90 -28.56
C LEU A 18 0.58 8.51 -27.69
N GLY A 19 0.47 7.23 -27.33
CA GLY A 19 -0.61 6.69 -26.51
C GLY A 19 -0.25 6.43 -25.04
N LEU A 20 0.88 6.97 -24.53
CA LEU A 20 1.11 7.01 -23.08
C LEU A 20 0.11 8.00 -22.49
N GLY A 21 -1.09 7.51 -22.17
CA GLY A 21 -2.08 8.23 -21.40
C GLY A 21 -1.39 8.80 -20.17
N ALA A 22 -1.52 10.11 -19.96
CA ALA A 22 -1.19 10.72 -18.69
C ALA A 22 -2.07 10.06 -17.63
N HIS A 23 -1.55 9.02 -16.98
CA HIS A 23 -2.13 8.53 -15.75
C HIS A 23 -2.05 9.70 -14.78
N ASN A 24 -3.20 10.33 -14.51
CA ASN A 24 -3.31 11.26 -13.39
C ASN A 24 -2.87 10.49 -12.15
N LEU A 25 -1.61 10.66 -11.75
CA LEU A 25 -1.08 10.31 -10.44
C LEU A 25 -1.65 11.33 -9.45
N ALA A 26 -2.97 11.44 -9.39
CA ALA A 26 -3.61 12.11 -8.29
C ALA A 26 -3.31 11.26 -7.06
N ALA A 27 -2.80 11.89 -6.01
CA ALA A 27 -2.57 11.20 -4.75
C ALA A 27 -3.89 10.57 -4.30
N ALA A 28 -3.87 9.26 -3.99
CA ALA A 28 -5.04 8.60 -3.46
C ALA A 28 -5.23 9.09 -2.02
N GLN A 29 -6.44 9.53 -1.71
CA GLN A 29 -6.82 9.92 -0.35
C GLN A 29 -7.93 9.01 0.13
N ILE A 30 -7.80 8.56 1.38
CA ILE A 30 -8.86 7.84 2.09
C ILE A 30 -9.09 8.52 3.43
N THR A 31 -10.30 8.40 3.96
CA THR A 31 -10.59 8.69 5.35
C THR A 31 -10.58 7.35 6.09
N ASP A 32 -9.73 7.20 7.10
CA ASP A 32 -9.64 5.97 7.86
C ASP A 32 -10.70 5.92 8.99
N ASP A 33 -10.80 4.81 9.72
CA ASP A 33 -11.84 4.63 10.75
C ASP A 33 -11.66 5.52 12.00
N ARG A 34 -10.59 6.32 12.05
CA ARG A 34 -10.40 7.38 13.06
C ARG A 34 -10.85 8.75 12.56
N GLY A 35 -11.30 8.85 11.31
CA GLY A 35 -11.60 10.10 10.63
C GLY A 35 -10.37 10.82 10.09
N ALA A 36 -9.18 10.19 10.08
CA ALA A 36 -7.98 10.82 9.57
C ALA A 36 -7.88 10.69 8.04
N THR A 37 -7.54 11.78 7.36
CA THR A 37 -7.23 11.75 5.92
C THR A 37 -5.84 11.19 5.70
N VAL A 38 -5.75 10.01 5.10
CA VAL A 38 -4.49 9.36 4.74
C VAL A 38 -4.25 9.58 3.26
N THR A 39 -3.11 10.19 2.91
CA THR A 39 -2.73 10.49 1.53
C THR A 39 -1.57 9.60 1.09
N ALA A 40 -1.75 8.89 -0.04
CA ALA A 40 -0.71 8.14 -0.71
C ALA A 40 -0.39 8.79 -2.05
N ALA A 41 0.83 9.32 -2.20
CA ALA A 41 1.27 10.00 -3.42
C ALA A 41 1.33 9.07 -4.64
N ALA A 42 1.47 7.76 -4.41
CA ALA A 42 1.46 6.72 -5.43
C ALA A 42 0.91 5.41 -4.81
N PRO A 43 0.53 4.42 -5.62
CA PRO A 43 0.15 3.10 -5.11
C PRO A 43 1.25 2.52 -4.21
N PRO A 44 0.96 2.21 -2.92
CA PRO A 44 1.97 1.73 -1.97
C PRO A 44 2.66 0.46 -2.47
N ARG A 45 3.98 0.36 -2.26
CA ARG A 45 4.84 -0.75 -2.68
C ARG A 45 5.59 -1.40 -1.52
N ARG A 46 5.65 -0.75 -0.36
CA ARG A 46 6.34 -1.20 0.85
C ARG A 46 5.40 -1.06 2.05
N ILE A 47 4.52 -2.04 2.17
CA ILE A 47 3.45 -2.06 3.18
C ILE A 47 3.94 -2.79 4.42
N ILE A 48 3.71 -2.22 5.59
CA ILE A 48 3.81 -2.94 6.87
C ILE A 48 2.41 -3.16 7.42
N SER A 49 2.06 -4.43 7.67
CA SER A 49 0.77 -4.81 8.25
C SER A 49 0.90 -5.06 9.74
N LEU A 50 0.17 -4.28 10.54
CA LEU A 50 0.16 -4.39 12.00
C LEU A 50 -1.00 -5.23 12.54
N TYR A 51 -1.76 -5.90 11.66
CA TYR A 51 -2.86 -6.78 12.04
C TYR A 51 -3.01 -7.95 11.06
N GLY A 52 -3.07 -9.19 11.57
CA GLY A 52 -3.09 -10.39 10.74
C GLY A 52 -4.26 -10.42 9.74
N GLY A 53 -5.46 -10.02 10.16
CA GLY A 53 -6.62 -9.94 9.26
C GLY A 53 -6.41 -8.98 8.09
N LEU A 54 -5.69 -7.87 8.29
CA LEU A 54 -5.34 -6.95 7.21
C LEU A 54 -4.31 -7.57 6.27
N THR A 55 -3.36 -8.35 6.80
CA THR A 55 -2.42 -9.10 5.96
C THR A 55 -3.15 -10.12 5.07
N GLU A 56 -4.17 -10.80 5.59
CA GLU A 56 -5.01 -11.72 4.81
C GLU A 56 -5.80 -11.01 3.72
N ILE A 57 -6.37 -9.83 4.01
CA ILE A 57 -7.04 -9.00 3.01
C ILE A 57 -6.05 -8.58 1.92
N LEU A 58 -4.85 -8.11 2.28
CA LEU A 58 -3.80 -7.75 1.31
C LEU A 58 -3.40 -8.94 0.42
N ARG A 59 -3.38 -10.16 0.97
CA ARG A 59 -3.16 -11.40 0.20
C ARG A 59 -4.33 -11.68 -0.75
N ALA A 60 -5.57 -11.58 -0.28
CA ALA A 60 -6.76 -11.79 -1.09
C ALA A 60 -6.86 -10.78 -2.26
N LEU A 61 -6.41 -9.55 -2.04
CA LEU A 61 -6.30 -8.50 -3.06
C LEU A 61 -5.14 -8.71 -4.06
N GLY A 62 -4.34 -9.77 -3.91
CA GLY A 62 -3.20 -10.06 -4.79
C GLY A 62 -2.00 -9.13 -4.59
N VAL A 63 -1.95 -8.38 -3.49
CA VAL A 63 -0.88 -7.41 -3.21
C VAL A 63 0.03 -7.80 -2.03
N ALA A 64 -0.08 -9.03 -1.52
CA ALA A 64 0.79 -9.54 -0.45
C ALA A 64 2.29 -9.42 -0.76
N GLY A 65 2.70 -9.47 -2.03
CA GLY A 65 4.10 -9.26 -2.43
C GLY A 65 4.65 -7.86 -2.13
N ARG A 66 3.80 -6.91 -1.74
CA ARG A 66 4.19 -5.56 -1.29
C ARG A 66 4.36 -5.45 0.22
N VAL A 67 4.01 -6.49 0.97
CA VAL A 67 4.19 -6.53 2.43
C VAL A 67 5.65 -6.79 2.73
N VAL A 68 6.32 -5.85 3.39
CA VAL A 68 7.74 -5.92 3.72
C VAL A 68 8.02 -6.29 5.18
N ALA A 69 7.00 -6.20 6.05
CA ALA A 69 7.01 -6.75 7.40
C ALA A 69 5.59 -6.94 7.92
N ARG A 70 5.48 -7.78 8.96
CA ARG A 70 4.21 -8.15 9.62
C ARG A 70 4.37 -8.18 11.13
N ILE A 71 3.29 -8.47 11.84
CA ILE A 71 3.33 -8.80 13.27
C ILE A 71 3.80 -10.25 13.51
N GLN A 72 4.27 -10.50 14.73
CA GLN A 72 4.51 -11.84 15.26
C GLN A 72 3.22 -12.67 15.27
N GLY A 73 3.32 -13.95 14.93
CA GLY A 73 2.19 -14.90 14.90
C GLY A 73 1.38 -14.91 13.59
N ASP A 74 1.50 -13.88 12.74
CA ASP A 74 0.90 -13.89 11.40
C ASP A 74 1.75 -14.73 10.44
N GLU A 75 1.17 -15.74 9.79
CA GLU A 75 1.86 -16.61 8.83
C GLU A 75 1.50 -16.35 7.36
N THR A 76 0.66 -15.34 7.11
CA THR A 76 0.08 -15.05 5.79
C THR A 76 1.14 -14.70 4.75
N VAL A 77 2.17 -13.94 5.17
CA VAL A 77 3.32 -13.58 4.34
C VAL A 77 4.59 -14.09 5.03
N LYS A 78 5.21 -15.09 4.41
CA LYS A 78 6.44 -15.73 4.89
C LYS A 78 7.68 -15.06 4.30
N GLY A 79 8.82 -15.21 4.97
CA GLY A 79 10.10 -14.66 4.50
C GLY A 79 10.31 -13.16 4.73
N VAL A 80 9.37 -12.48 5.40
CA VAL A 80 9.50 -11.07 5.80
C VAL A 80 9.68 -10.96 7.32
N PRO A 81 10.41 -9.94 7.81
CA PRO A 81 10.64 -9.75 9.24
C PRO A 81 9.35 -9.44 10.01
N THR A 82 9.41 -9.65 11.33
CA THR A 82 8.37 -9.25 12.27
C THR A 82 8.73 -7.94 12.97
N VAL A 83 7.75 -7.05 13.16
CA VAL A 83 7.93 -5.74 13.81
C VAL A 83 7.21 -5.64 15.16
N GLY A 84 7.29 -6.70 15.96
CA GLY A 84 6.59 -6.81 17.24
C GLY A 84 5.20 -7.45 17.11
N THR A 85 4.32 -7.17 18.07
CA THR A 85 2.96 -7.75 18.11
C THR A 85 1.93 -6.70 17.71
N HIS A 86 0.71 -7.11 17.40
CA HIS A 86 -0.41 -6.18 17.17
C HIS A 86 -0.65 -5.26 18.38
N LEU A 87 -0.45 -5.77 19.60
CA LEU A 87 -0.64 -5.03 20.84
C LEU A 87 0.53 -4.11 21.19
N GLN A 88 1.74 -4.46 20.74
CA GLN A 88 2.98 -3.72 20.98
C GLN A 88 3.84 -3.72 19.70
N PRO A 89 3.49 -2.90 18.71
CA PRO A 89 4.31 -2.70 17.53
C PRO A 89 5.63 -2.00 17.88
N ASN A 90 6.74 -2.41 17.26
CA ASN A 90 8.04 -1.78 17.42
C ASN A 90 8.20 -0.64 16.40
N VAL A 91 8.04 0.60 16.85
CA VAL A 91 8.03 1.80 16.01
C VAL A 91 9.38 2.00 15.31
N GLU A 92 10.48 1.78 16.02
CA GLU A 92 11.83 1.99 15.53
C GLU A 92 12.16 1.03 14.38
N MET A 93 11.77 -0.25 14.51
CA MET A 93 11.90 -1.24 13.45
C MET A 93 11.03 -0.90 12.25
N ILE A 94 9.78 -0.45 12.47
CA ILE A 94 8.87 -0.04 11.40
C ILE A 94 9.50 1.09 10.59
N LEU A 95 9.99 2.14 11.25
CA LEU A 95 10.59 3.29 10.57
C LEU A 95 11.91 2.93 9.86
N ALA A 96 12.73 2.06 10.46
CA ALA A 96 13.98 1.60 9.86
C ALA A 96 13.76 0.86 8.51
N LEU A 97 12.61 0.20 8.36
CA LEU A 97 12.24 -0.49 7.13
C LEU A 97 11.73 0.44 6.02
N LYS A 98 11.57 1.74 6.30
CA LYS A 98 11.13 2.75 5.32
C LYS A 98 9.89 2.29 4.53
N PRO A 99 8.79 1.95 5.20
CA PRO A 99 7.53 1.67 4.53
C PRO A 99 6.98 2.93 3.83
N ASP A 100 6.18 2.73 2.80
CA ASP A 100 5.40 3.79 2.17
C ASP A 100 3.90 3.75 2.57
N LEU A 101 3.50 2.72 3.34
CA LEU A 101 2.21 2.65 4.03
C LEU A 101 2.31 1.70 5.24
N VAL A 102 1.72 2.10 6.36
CA VAL A 102 1.45 1.21 7.49
C VAL A 102 -0.06 1.02 7.62
N VAL A 103 -0.53 -0.23 7.77
CA VAL A 103 -1.95 -0.53 7.99
C VAL A 103 -2.16 -1.14 9.37
N GLN A 104 -3.22 -0.74 10.08
CA GLN A 104 -3.49 -1.16 11.46
C GLN A 104 -4.98 -1.48 11.70
N GLY A 105 -5.25 -2.52 12.50
CA GLY A 105 -6.56 -3.08 12.84
C GLY A 105 -7.25 -2.52 14.10
N GLY A 106 -6.82 -1.37 14.62
CA GLY A 106 -7.42 -0.70 15.79
C GLY A 106 -7.51 -1.50 17.10
N VAL A 107 -6.48 -1.39 17.96
CA VAL A 107 -6.53 -1.91 19.33
C VAL A 107 -5.98 -0.90 20.33
N ALA A 108 -6.67 -0.73 21.46
CA ALA A 108 -6.31 0.27 22.47
C ALA A 108 -4.84 0.18 22.93
N LYS A 109 -4.32 -1.04 23.14
CA LYS A 109 -2.92 -1.27 23.54
C LYS A 109 -1.89 -0.87 22.48
N GLY A 110 -2.25 -0.93 21.20
CA GLY A 110 -1.37 -0.56 20.08
C GLY A 110 -1.38 0.94 19.78
N MET A 111 -2.33 1.69 20.35
CA MET A 111 -2.51 3.12 20.06
C MET A 111 -1.31 4.00 20.41
N PRO A 112 -0.58 3.80 21.54
CA PRO A 112 0.60 4.60 21.85
C PRO A 112 1.71 4.48 20.78
N ALA A 113 1.88 3.30 20.18
CA ALA A 113 2.82 3.11 19.08
C ALA A 113 2.33 3.81 17.80
N LEU A 114 1.00 3.76 17.56
CA LEU A 114 0.37 4.44 16.43
C LEU A 114 0.60 5.95 16.49
N THR A 115 0.36 6.59 17.63
CA THR A 115 0.61 8.03 17.83
C THR A 115 2.05 8.44 17.53
N ARG A 116 3.03 7.57 17.84
CA ARG A 116 4.44 7.84 17.51
C ARG A 116 4.71 7.70 16.01
N LEU A 117 4.07 6.74 15.34
CA LEU A 117 4.17 6.57 13.88
C LEU A 117 3.53 7.74 13.13
N GLU A 118 2.44 8.29 13.64
CA GLU A 118 1.78 9.47 13.05
C GLU A 118 2.63 10.73 13.10
N ALA A 119 3.51 10.85 14.09
CA ALA A 119 4.48 11.94 14.16
C ALA A 119 5.65 11.77 13.18
N ALA A 120 5.75 10.61 12.52
CA ALA A 120 6.78 10.32 11.52
C ALA A 120 6.24 10.55 10.09
N PRO A 121 7.12 10.76 9.09
CA PRO A 121 6.72 11.01 7.70
C PRO A 121 6.30 9.71 6.97
N VAL A 122 5.44 8.91 7.59
CA VAL A 122 4.89 7.67 7.02
C VAL A 122 3.37 7.71 7.08
N PRO A 123 2.66 7.45 5.96
CA PRO A 123 1.21 7.32 5.97
C PRO A 123 0.79 6.11 6.82
N VAL A 124 -0.16 6.32 7.73
CA VAL A 124 -0.74 5.24 8.54
C VAL A 124 -2.25 5.22 8.39
N ALA A 125 -2.79 4.10 7.93
CA ALA A 125 -4.23 3.87 7.77
C ALA A 125 -4.74 2.89 8.83
N MET A 126 -5.79 3.29 9.56
CA MET A 126 -6.46 2.43 10.53
C MET A 126 -7.81 1.94 10.00
N PHE A 127 -7.98 0.62 10.01
CA PHE A 127 -9.23 -0.07 9.69
C PHE A 127 -9.67 -0.84 10.94
N ALA A 128 -10.68 -0.34 11.63
CA ALA A 128 -11.21 -0.85 12.89
C ALA A 128 -12.76 -0.82 12.89
N PRO A 129 -13.42 -1.54 11.97
CA PRO A 129 -14.87 -1.58 11.89
C PRO A 129 -15.46 -2.18 13.18
N HIS A 130 -16.52 -1.55 13.70
CA HIS A 130 -17.17 -1.96 14.95
C HIS A 130 -18.42 -2.82 14.73
N ASP A 131 -18.90 -2.91 13.50
CA ASP A 131 -20.01 -3.75 13.09
C ASP A 131 -19.80 -4.29 11.67
N PHE A 132 -20.71 -5.13 11.21
CA PHE A 132 -20.63 -5.73 9.88
C PHE A 132 -20.84 -4.70 8.76
N ALA A 133 -21.67 -3.69 8.99
CA ALA A 133 -21.94 -2.66 7.98
C ALA A 133 -20.68 -1.80 7.73
N GLY A 134 -19.93 -1.49 8.80
CA GLY A 134 -18.68 -0.74 8.77
C GLY A 134 -17.54 -1.47 8.03
N LEU A 135 -17.65 -2.77 7.76
CA LEU A 135 -16.68 -3.44 6.87
C LEU A 135 -16.72 -2.91 5.43
N PHE A 136 -17.83 -2.28 5.03
CA PHE A 136 -18.06 -1.80 3.67
C PHE A 136 -18.12 -0.28 3.59
N SER A 137 -17.89 0.45 4.68
CA SER A 137 -17.81 1.91 4.63
C SER A 137 -16.53 2.35 3.91
N THR A 138 -16.67 3.37 3.06
CA THR A 138 -15.60 3.95 2.22
C THR A 138 -15.11 5.27 2.75
#